data_AF-A0A9D1C7V2-F1
#
_entry.id   AF-A0A9D1C7V2-F1
#
_cell.length_a   1.000
_cell.length_b   1.000
_cell.length_c   1.000
_cell.angle_alpha   90.00
_cell.angle_beta   90.00
_cell.angle_gamma   90.00
#
_symmetry.space_group_name_H-M   'P 1'
#
loop_
_entity.id
_entity.type
_entity.pdbx_description
1 polymer ?
#
loop_
_entity_poly.entity_id
_entity_poly.type
_entity_poly.pdbx_seq_one_letter_code
_entity_poly.pdbx_strand_id
1 'polypeptide(L)'
;MRKRVLSPIFLVLLALTLVACGGGGDGDELEDAAPKPTGAAPQATLIPADTRSPNPTSASPTEAPTATPVATEGDFFLQLISPAELEVFTEVGTLSVVGRTRVDAVVTINDSIVEPNIDGEFSLDVPLDVGPNIIEVVASVISGEQMDLVLVAIYLP
;
A
#
# COMPACT_ATOMS: atom_id res chain seq x y z
N MET A 1 -47.29 -0.14 -3.38
CA MET A 1 -46.96 1.25 -3.79
C MET A 1 -46.69 2.09 -2.54
N ARG A 2 -45.42 2.18 -2.10
CA ARG A 2 -45.01 2.98 -0.94
C ARG A 2 -44.23 4.19 -1.46
N LYS A 3 -44.79 5.38 -1.19
CA LYS A 3 -44.28 6.68 -1.63
C LYS A 3 -42.97 6.98 -0.88
N ARG A 4 -41.85 7.08 -1.59
CA ARG A 4 -40.57 7.54 -1.03
C ARG A 4 -40.59 9.06 -1.00
N VAL A 5 -40.61 9.63 0.20
CA VAL A 5 -40.51 11.07 0.44
C VAL A 5 -39.03 11.45 0.32
N LEU A 6 -38.73 12.28 -0.67
CA LEU A 6 -37.40 12.77 -1.01
C LEU A 6 -36.93 13.75 0.09
N SER A 7 -35.86 13.41 0.78
CA SER A 7 -35.27 14.21 1.87
C SER A 7 -34.52 15.43 1.33
N PRO A 8 -34.86 16.68 1.72
CA PRO A 8 -34.31 17.92 1.16
C PRO A 8 -33.00 18.36 1.84
N ILE A 9 -32.13 17.42 2.24
CA ILE A 9 -30.87 17.73 2.95
C ILE A 9 -29.72 18.07 1.98
N PHE A 10 -29.92 17.88 0.67
CA PHE A 10 -28.84 18.01 -0.34
C PHE A 10 -28.67 19.40 -0.97
N LEU A 11 -29.36 20.45 -0.49
CA LEU A 11 -29.39 21.77 -1.15
C LEU A 11 -28.76 22.92 -0.34
N VAL A 12 -27.93 22.65 0.67
CA VAL A 12 -27.36 23.72 1.53
C VAL A 12 -25.82 23.80 1.49
N LEU A 13 -25.12 22.92 0.77
CA LEU A 13 -23.66 22.99 0.64
C LEU A 13 -23.18 23.51 -0.73
N LEU A 14 -23.89 24.50 -1.29
CA LEU A 14 -23.53 25.20 -2.52
C LEU A 14 -23.52 26.72 -2.29
N ALA A 15 -22.63 27.22 -1.41
CA ALA A 15 -22.21 28.62 -1.38
C ALA A 15 -21.13 28.85 -0.30
N LEU A 16 -19.85 28.93 -0.68
CA LEU A 16 -18.81 29.69 0.04
C LEU A 16 -17.63 29.92 -0.93
N THR A 17 -17.76 30.83 -1.91
CA THR A 17 -17.25 32.22 -1.93
C THR A 17 -15.73 32.37 -1.95
N LEU A 18 -15.26 32.88 -3.10
CA LEU A 18 -13.90 33.31 -3.46
C LEU A 18 -13.30 34.34 -2.49
N VAL A 19 -12.00 34.18 -2.21
CA VAL A 19 -11.10 35.24 -1.74
C VAL A 19 -9.92 35.34 -2.71
N ALA A 20 -9.77 36.52 -3.30
CA ALA A 20 -8.67 36.95 -4.14
C ALA A 20 -7.81 37.97 -3.40
N CYS A 21 -6.49 37.81 -3.47
CA CYS A 21 -5.39 38.79 -3.31
C CYS A 21 -4.11 37.95 -3.20
N GLY A 22 -3.07 38.05 -4.04
CA GLY A 22 -2.43 39.23 -4.61
C GLY A 22 -1.05 39.37 -3.95
N GLY A 23 0.04 39.09 -4.66
CA GLY A 23 1.40 39.25 -4.13
C GLY A 23 2.48 38.68 -5.06
N GLY A 24 2.91 39.49 -6.03
CA GLY A 24 4.07 39.23 -6.88
C GLY A 24 5.40 39.56 -6.17
N GLY A 25 6.47 38.96 -6.66
CA GLY A 25 7.84 39.19 -6.20
C GLY A 25 8.82 38.57 -7.19
N ASP A 26 9.07 39.30 -8.29
CA ASP A 26 10.21 39.10 -9.18
C ASP A 26 11.47 39.63 -8.49
N GLY A 27 12.57 38.89 -8.61
CA GLY A 27 13.87 39.25 -8.08
C GLY A 27 14.96 38.47 -8.81
N ASP A 28 15.33 38.97 -9.98
CA ASP A 28 16.53 38.61 -10.72
C ASP A 28 17.79 38.86 -9.86
N GLU A 29 18.81 38.00 -9.96
CA GLU A 29 20.13 38.43 -10.45
C GLU A 29 21.08 37.25 -10.63
N LEU A 30 21.71 37.25 -11.81
CA LEU A 30 22.70 36.31 -12.31
C LEU A 30 24.09 36.96 -12.14
N GLU A 31 25.04 36.29 -11.49
CA GLU A 31 26.48 36.54 -11.65
C GLU A 31 27.16 35.16 -11.68
N ASP A 32 27.44 34.57 -12.85
CA ASP A 32 28.63 34.75 -13.71
C ASP A 32 29.98 34.82 -12.97
N ALA A 33 30.70 33.69 -12.94
CA ALA A 33 32.14 33.64 -13.24
C ALA A 33 32.64 32.18 -13.34
N ALA A 34 33.03 31.76 -14.54
CA ALA A 34 33.95 30.65 -14.78
C ALA A 34 35.31 31.21 -15.31
N PRO A 35 36.34 30.39 -15.63
CA PRO A 35 37.29 29.67 -14.75
C PRO A 35 38.77 30.06 -15.03
N LYS A 36 39.75 29.64 -14.19
CA LYS A 36 41.14 29.36 -14.66
C LYS A 36 41.99 28.49 -13.70
N PRO A 37 42.96 27.71 -14.22
CA PRO A 37 43.60 26.58 -13.56
C PRO A 37 44.98 26.92 -12.97
N THR A 38 45.52 26.08 -12.09
CA THR A 38 46.97 25.85 -11.94
C THR A 38 47.19 24.51 -11.26
N GLY A 39 47.89 23.62 -11.97
CA GLY A 39 48.27 22.31 -11.45
C GLY A 39 49.42 22.38 -10.46
N ALA A 40 49.42 21.44 -9.52
CA ALA A 40 50.61 20.97 -8.84
C ALA A 40 50.47 19.44 -8.68
N ALA A 41 51.46 18.72 -9.21
CA ALA A 41 51.62 17.26 -9.10
C ALA A 41 52.19 16.87 -7.70
N PRO A 42 52.21 15.58 -7.33
CA PRO A 42 51.97 15.13 -5.96
C PRO A 42 53.25 15.00 -5.11
N GLN A 43 53.12 15.20 -3.79
CA GLN A 43 54.07 14.67 -2.82
C GLN A 43 53.41 13.54 -2.02
N ALA A 44 54.01 12.36 -2.10
CA ALA A 44 53.59 11.17 -1.39
C ALA A 44 53.91 11.30 0.11
N THR A 45 52.87 11.30 0.94
CA THR A 45 52.99 11.08 2.39
C THR A 45 52.69 9.61 2.67
N LEU A 46 53.67 8.89 3.21
CA LEU A 46 53.49 7.53 3.71
C LEU A 46 52.61 7.58 4.97
N ILE A 47 51.44 6.97 4.92
CA ILE A 47 50.51 6.83 6.05
C ILE A 47 50.96 5.60 6.87
N PRO A 48 51.12 5.69 8.20
CA PRO A 48 51.31 4.52 9.05
C PRO A 48 50.11 3.58 8.92
N ALA A 49 50.38 2.28 8.79
CA ALA A 49 49.36 1.25 8.76
C ALA A 49 48.69 1.12 10.13
N ASP A 50 47.55 1.78 10.30
CA ASP A 50 46.66 1.55 11.43
C ASP A 50 45.76 0.34 11.14
N THR A 51 45.90 -0.67 12.00
CA THR A 51 45.20 -1.95 11.95
C THR A 51 43.69 -1.75 12.03
N ARG A 52 42.98 -1.96 10.92
CA ARG A 52 41.52 -2.11 10.93
C ARG A 52 41.17 -3.40 11.69
N SER A 53 40.66 -3.24 12.90
CA SER A 53 39.86 -4.27 13.57
C SER A 53 38.65 -4.60 12.68
N PRO A 54 38.34 -5.88 12.39
CA PRO A 54 37.13 -6.21 11.66
C PRO A 54 35.94 -5.82 12.53
N ASN A 55 35.15 -4.85 12.04
CA ASN A 55 33.84 -4.55 12.59
C ASN A 55 33.04 -5.87 12.62
N PRO A 56 32.56 -6.36 13.78
CA PRO A 56 31.69 -7.52 13.78
C PRO A 56 30.42 -7.15 13.02
N THR A 57 30.18 -7.84 11.90
CA THR A 57 28.90 -7.85 11.23
C THR A 57 27.84 -8.21 12.26
N SER A 58 27.09 -7.20 12.71
CA SER A 58 25.87 -7.40 13.47
C SER A 58 24.93 -8.21 12.59
N ALA A 59 24.72 -9.47 12.92
CA ALA A 59 23.75 -10.30 12.23
C ALA A 59 22.38 -9.65 12.39
N SER A 60 21.71 -9.36 11.27
CA SER A 60 20.30 -9.00 11.26
C SER A 60 19.53 -10.05 12.08
N PRO A 61 18.61 -9.66 12.97
CA PRO A 61 17.80 -10.64 13.70
C PRO A 61 17.06 -11.50 12.68
N THR A 62 17.25 -12.82 12.77
CA THR A 62 16.40 -13.79 12.08
C THR A 62 14.98 -13.58 12.60
N GLU A 63 14.10 -13.03 11.77
CA GLU A 63 12.67 -12.95 12.08
C GLU A 63 12.17 -14.37 12.38
N ALA A 64 11.68 -14.59 13.60
CA ALA A 64 11.03 -15.84 13.95
C ALA A 64 9.78 -15.99 13.07
N PRO A 65 9.44 -17.21 12.61
CA PRO A 65 8.25 -17.41 11.80
C PRO A 65 7.01 -16.94 12.57
N THR A 66 6.28 -15.96 12.03
CA THR A 66 4.94 -15.62 12.51
C THR A 66 4.06 -16.86 12.39
N ALA A 67 3.52 -17.35 13.51
CA ALA A 67 2.65 -18.52 13.51
C ALA A 67 1.42 -18.24 12.65
N THR A 68 1.11 -19.14 11.72
CA THR A 68 -0.08 -19.00 10.88
C THR A 68 -1.34 -19.30 11.71
N PRO A 69 -2.38 -18.46 11.66
CA PRO A 69 -3.61 -18.69 12.41
C PRO A 69 -4.30 -20.02 12.02
N VAL A 70 -4.97 -20.65 12.99
CA VAL A 70 -5.78 -21.85 12.77
C VAL A 70 -7.16 -21.42 12.25
N ALA A 71 -7.64 -22.06 11.19
CA ALA A 71 -8.88 -21.63 10.51
C ALA A 71 -10.18 -22.08 11.21
N THR A 72 -10.13 -23.02 12.13
CA THR A 72 -11.32 -23.64 12.75
C THR A 72 -11.59 -23.14 14.18
N GLU A 73 -10.58 -22.60 14.84
CA GLU A 73 -10.63 -22.22 16.26
C GLU A 73 -9.75 -20.99 16.51
N GLY A 74 -10.14 -20.18 17.50
CA GLY A 74 -9.41 -18.96 17.87
C GLY A 74 -10.15 -17.67 17.51
N ASP A 75 -9.44 -16.55 17.63
CA ASP A 75 -9.96 -15.23 17.29
C ASP A 75 -10.27 -15.14 15.79
N PHE A 76 -11.29 -14.36 15.43
CA PHE A 76 -11.55 -14.07 14.03
C PHE A 76 -10.37 -13.30 13.42
N PHE A 77 -9.97 -13.69 12.20
CA PHE A 77 -8.84 -13.09 11.50
C PHE A 77 -9.12 -13.01 10.00
N LEU A 78 -8.47 -12.06 9.34
CA LEU A 78 -8.37 -11.96 7.89
C LEU A 78 -6.91 -11.72 7.53
N GLN A 79 -6.33 -12.64 6.77
CA GLN A 79 -4.94 -12.57 6.33
C GLN A 79 -4.88 -12.57 4.80
N LEU A 80 -4.19 -11.59 4.23
CA LEU A 80 -3.84 -11.60 2.81
C LEU A 80 -2.55 -12.40 2.61
N ILE A 81 -2.53 -13.27 1.61
CA ILE A 81 -1.37 -14.08 1.22
C ILE A 81 -0.79 -13.57 -0.10
N SER A 82 -1.65 -13.33 -1.08
CA SER A 82 -1.29 -12.75 -2.36
C SER A 82 -2.33 -11.70 -2.77
N PRO A 83 -1.92 -10.51 -3.19
CA PRO A 83 -0.56 -9.99 -3.14
C PRO A 83 -0.01 -9.86 -1.70
N ALA A 84 1.32 -9.84 -1.53
CA ALA A 84 1.94 -9.70 -0.21
C ALA A 84 1.80 -8.28 0.37
N GLU A 85 1.51 -7.32 -0.51
CA GLU A 85 1.36 -5.89 -0.19
C GLU A 85 -0.04 -5.43 -0.58
N LEU A 86 -0.51 -4.36 0.05
CA LEU A 86 -1.82 -3.78 -0.25
C LEU A 86 -1.81 -2.89 -1.50
N GLU A 87 -0.64 -2.52 -2.02
CA GLU A 87 -0.50 -1.77 -3.26
C GLU A 87 0.33 -2.59 -4.25
N VAL A 88 -0.16 -2.72 -5.48
CA VAL A 88 0.47 -3.57 -6.51
C VAL A 88 0.46 -2.86 -7.86
N PHE A 89 1.61 -2.87 -8.53
CA PHE A 89 1.73 -2.50 -9.94
C PHE A 89 1.82 -3.77 -10.77
N THR A 90 1.04 -3.87 -11.84
CA THR A 90 1.00 -5.06 -12.70
C THR A 90 0.83 -4.69 -14.17
N GLU A 91 1.42 -5.50 -15.06
CA GLU A 91 1.21 -5.47 -16.51
C GLU A 91 0.15 -6.49 -16.95
N VAL A 92 -0.42 -7.25 -16.01
CA VAL A 92 -1.44 -8.27 -16.25
C VAL A 92 -2.80 -7.70 -15.85
N GLY A 93 -3.79 -7.76 -16.76
CA GLY A 93 -5.15 -7.25 -16.54
C GLY A 93 -6.01 -8.09 -15.57
N THR A 94 -5.39 -8.86 -14.69
CA THR A 94 -6.05 -9.70 -13.69
C THR A 94 -5.15 -9.81 -12.47
N LEU A 95 -5.71 -9.66 -11.27
CA LEU A 95 -5.02 -9.85 -10.00
C LEU A 95 -5.61 -11.05 -9.25
N SER A 96 -4.75 -12.00 -8.87
CA SER A 96 -5.16 -13.11 -8.02
C SER A 96 -5.10 -12.69 -6.56
N VAL A 97 -6.27 -12.56 -5.92
CA VAL A 97 -6.41 -12.23 -4.51
C VAL A 97 -6.57 -13.54 -3.74
N VAL A 98 -5.53 -13.91 -2.99
CA VAL A 98 -5.46 -15.12 -2.17
C VAL A 98 -5.30 -14.72 -0.72
N GLY A 99 -6.08 -15.32 0.16
CA GLY A 99 -5.98 -15.07 1.58
C GLY A 99 -6.47 -16.23 2.43
N ARG A 100 -6.43 -16.02 3.75
CA ARG A 100 -6.92 -16.94 4.75
C ARG A 100 -7.80 -16.23 5.77
N THR A 101 -8.80 -16.94 6.23
CA THR A 101 -9.68 -16.53 7.33
C THR A 101 -10.23 -17.79 8.02
N ARG A 102 -11.23 -17.63 8.87
CA ARG A 102 -11.93 -18.77 9.48
C ARG A 102 -12.78 -19.53 8.45
N VAL A 103 -12.92 -20.84 8.63
CA VAL A 103 -13.71 -21.71 7.74
C VAL A 103 -15.21 -21.45 7.79
N ASP A 104 -15.70 -20.81 8.86
CA ASP A 104 -17.10 -20.41 9.02
C ASP A 104 -17.36 -18.94 8.65
N ALA A 105 -16.35 -18.25 8.09
CA ALA A 105 -16.49 -16.91 7.57
C ALA A 105 -17.06 -16.91 6.16
N VAL A 106 -17.82 -15.87 5.84
CA VAL A 106 -18.19 -15.51 4.46
C VAL A 106 -17.25 -14.40 4.03
N VAL A 107 -16.50 -14.62 2.94
CA VAL A 107 -15.64 -13.60 2.34
C VAL A 107 -16.36 -12.99 1.15
N THR A 108 -16.28 -11.67 1.01
CA THR A 108 -16.70 -10.94 -0.17
C THR A 108 -15.49 -10.20 -0.72
N ILE A 109 -15.20 -10.38 -2.00
CA ILE A 109 -14.17 -9.63 -2.72
C ILE A 109 -14.91 -8.77 -3.76
N ASN A 110 -14.86 -7.46 -3.56
CA ASN A 110 -15.80 -6.51 -4.18
C ASN A 110 -17.26 -6.92 -3.91
N ASP A 111 -18.00 -7.28 -4.96
CA ASP A 111 -19.38 -7.77 -4.86
C ASP A 111 -19.51 -9.29 -4.97
N SER A 112 -18.38 -10.01 -5.05
CA SER A 112 -18.36 -11.47 -5.26
C SER A 112 -18.14 -12.22 -3.95
N ILE A 113 -19.06 -13.13 -3.62
CA ILE A 113 -18.93 -14.01 -2.45
C ILE A 113 -17.97 -15.15 -2.77
N VAL A 114 -17.00 -15.38 -1.89
CA VAL A 114 -16.02 -16.46 -1.94
C VAL A 114 -16.07 -17.22 -0.62
N GLU A 115 -16.29 -18.52 -0.69
CA GLU A 115 -16.28 -19.39 0.50
C GLU A 115 -14.84 -19.89 0.77
N PRO A 116 -14.30 -19.69 1.98
CA PRO A 116 -13.06 -20.33 2.38
C PRO A 116 -13.16 -21.85 2.32
N ASN A 117 -12.08 -22.52 1.94
CA ASN A 117 -12.00 -23.98 1.96
C ASN A 117 -11.79 -24.52 3.39
N ILE A 118 -11.59 -25.84 3.53
CA ILE A 118 -11.40 -26.50 4.84
C ILE A 118 -10.13 -26.04 5.59
N ASP A 119 -9.16 -25.49 4.87
CA ASP A 119 -7.93 -24.92 5.42
C ASP A 119 -8.08 -23.40 5.69
N GLY A 120 -9.26 -22.84 5.42
CA GLY A 120 -9.58 -21.43 5.56
C GLY A 120 -9.04 -20.56 4.42
N GLU A 121 -8.55 -21.15 3.34
CA GLU A 121 -8.03 -20.40 2.19
C GLU A 121 -9.16 -19.99 1.25
N PHE A 122 -9.07 -18.78 0.73
CA PHE A 122 -9.93 -18.26 -0.32
C PHE A 122 -9.07 -17.69 -1.45
N SER A 123 -9.59 -17.73 -2.68
CA SER A 123 -8.94 -17.16 -3.85
C SER A 123 -9.96 -16.65 -4.85
N LEU A 124 -9.69 -15.48 -5.44
CA LEU A 124 -10.45 -14.94 -6.56
C LEU A 124 -9.53 -14.19 -7.52
N ASP A 125 -9.67 -14.48 -8.81
CA ASP A 125 -9.05 -13.69 -9.87
C ASP A 125 -9.95 -12.50 -10.21
N VAL A 126 -9.47 -11.30 -9.89
CA VAL A 126 -10.19 -10.03 -10.10
C VAL A 126 -9.72 -9.40 -11.41
N PRO A 127 -10.61 -9.17 -12.39
CA PRO A 127 -10.26 -8.44 -13.61
C PRO A 127 -9.94 -6.98 -13.27
N LEU A 128 -8.94 -6.41 -13.96
CA LEU A 128 -8.50 -5.03 -13.74
C LEU A 128 -8.81 -4.15 -14.96
N ASP A 129 -9.27 -2.94 -14.69
CA ASP A 129 -9.31 -1.86 -15.66
C ASP A 129 -7.95 -1.15 -15.71
N VAL A 130 -7.61 -0.53 -16.86
CA VAL A 130 -6.35 0.21 -17.00
C VAL A 130 -6.30 1.37 -15.99
N GLY A 131 -5.19 1.49 -15.27
CA GLY A 131 -4.99 2.46 -14.20
C GLY A 131 -5.26 1.88 -12.81
N PRO A 132 -5.62 2.72 -11.82
CA PRO A 132 -5.85 2.28 -10.44
C PRO A 132 -7.21 1.58 -10.29
N ASN A 133 -7.18 0.42 -9.62
CA ASN A 133 -8.33 -0.38 -9.24
C ASN A 133 -8.35 -0.49 -7.70
N ILE A 134 -9.49 -0.26 -7.08
CA ILE A 134 -9.69 -0.48 -5.65
C ILE A 134 -10.39 -1.81 -5.47
N ILE A 135 -9.82 -2.70 -4.67
CA ILE A 135 -10.35 -4.03 -4.40
C ILE A 135 -10.58 -4.16 -2.90
N GLU A 136 -11.84 -4.37 -2.51
CA GLU A 136 -12.22 -4.56 -1.10
C GLU A 136 -12.36 -6.04 -0.80
N VAL A 137 -11.75 -6.49 0.30
CA VAL A 137 -11.90 -7.86 0.81
C VAL A 137 -12.53 -7.76 2.19
N VAL A 138 -13.75 -8.26 2.35
CA VAL A 138 -14.47 -8.25 3.62
C VAL A 138 -14.72 -9.68 4.05
N ALA A 139 -14.32 -10.04 5.26
CA ALA A 139 -14.68 -11.31 5.88
C ALA A 139 -15.62 -11.05 7.06
N SER A 140 -16.64 -11.91 7.23
CA SER A 140 -17.57 -11.82 8.35
C SER A 140 -18.04 -13.19 8.82
N VAL A 141 -18.38 -13.31 10.11
CA VAL A 141 -18.86 -14.55 10.73
C VAL A 141 -20.25 -14.35 11.35
N ILE A 142 -20.93 -15.45 11.69
CA ILE A 142 -22.31 -15.43 12.22
C ILE A 142 -22.45 -14.75 13.59
N SER A 143 -21.36 -14.63 14.37
CA SER A 143 -21.34 -13.85 15.62
C SER A 143 -21.45 -12.35 15.37
N GLY A 144 -21.29 -11.89 14.12
CA GLY A 144 -21.32 -10.49 13.71
C GLY A 144 -19.95 -9.82 13.66
N GLU A 145 -18.86 -10.53 13.95
CA GLU A 145 -17.49 -10.01 13.78
C GLU A 145 -17.17 -9.84 12.29
N GLN A 146 -16.45 -8.77 11.96
CA GLN A 146 -16.07 -8.41 10.60
C GLN A 146 -14.64 -7.82 10.57
N MET A 147 -13.92 -8.12 9.49
CA MET A 147 -12.60 -7.56 9.18
C MET A 147 -12.54 -7.27 7.68
N ASP A 148 -11.83 -6.21 7.31
CA ASP A 148 -11.67 -5.78 5.94
C ASP A 148 -10.22 -5.45 5.58
N LEU A 149 -9.92 -5.56 4.29
CA LEU A 149 -8.68 -5.12 3.67
C LEU A 149 -9.04 -4.38 2.38
N VAL A 150 -8.31 -3.29 2.11
CA VAL A 150 -8.44 -2.52 0.86
C VAL A 150 -7.12 -2.61 0.12
N LEU A 151 -7.17 -3.14 -1.10
CA LEU A 151 -6.03 -3.25 -2.00
C LEU A 151 -6.15 -2.21 -3.11
N VAL A 152 -5.02 -1.68 -3.55
CA VAL A 152 -4.89 -0.79 -4.71
C VAL A 152 -4.05 -1.49 -5.77
N ALA A 153 -4.65 -1.81 -6.90
CA ALA A 153 -3.97 -2.47 -8.02
C ALA A 153 -3.88 -1.52 -9.22
N ILE A 154 -2.68 -1.17 -9.64
CA ILE A 154 -2.42 -0.27 -10.76
C ILE A 154 -2.01 -1.10 -11.98
N TYR A 155 -2.93 -1.23 -12.93
CA TYR A 155 -2.71 -1.97 -14.18
C TYR A 155 -2.21 -1.04 -15.29
N LEU A 156 -0.99 -1.28 -15.77
CA LEU A 156 -0.37 -0.53 -16.87
C LEU A 156 0.11 -1.54 -17.93
N PRO A 157 -0.63 -1.74 -19.04
CA PRO A 157 -0.26 -2.70 -20.10
C PRO A 157 0.91 -2.25 -20.98
#